data_AF-A0A1X1YSA0-F1
#
_entry.id   AF-A0A1X1YSA0-F1
#
_cell.length_a   1.000
_cell.length_b   1.000
_cell.length_c   1.000
_cell.angle_alpha   90.00
_cell.angle_beta   90.00
_cell.angle_gamma   90.00
#
_symmetry.space_group_name_H-M   'P 1'
#
loop_
_entity.id
_entity.type
_entity.pdbx_description
1 polymer ?
#
loop_
_entity_poly.entity_id
_entity_poly.type
_entity_poly.pdbx_seq_one_letter_code
_entity_poly.pdbx_strand_id
1 'polypeptide(L)'
;MTGAILTIDTATPAVTAGLVAADRRTVLAERVTLDARAHAERLTPNVLAALADAGLGMADLAAVVVGCGPGPFTGLRVGMASAAAYGQALGIGVHGVCSLDAIGVRTTGATLVVTDARRREVYWARYQDGVRVAGPAVSAPADVDPGDAVAVAGPPAHAGLFGLPALDITYPTPAGLVAAVRDWNAVAESLVPLYLRRPDAKPSASAKSPASAEPPVTLDSLTEADAPRCADLEAQLFGSDDPWPAEAFSRAIGARDHHYVAARIGGTLVGYGGIARLGRNPPFEFEVHTIGVEPAHQGRGIGRRLLTDLLEYADGGVVHLEVRTDNAPAIALYRDVGFVEVGLRKRYYRNGADAYTMRREASS
;
A
#
# COMPACT_ATOMS: atom_id res chain seq x y z
N MET A 1 20.87 20.58 17.86
CA MET A 1 20.51 20.89 16.46
C MET A 1 20.40 22.40 16.35
N THR A 2 21.03 22.99 15.34
CA THR A 2 20.77 24.36 14.89
C THR A 2 19.92 24.22 13.63
N GLY A 3 18.72 24.79 13.59
CA GLY A 3 17.79 24.66 12.47
C GLY A 3 16.40 24.14 12.87
N ALA A 4 15.42 24.32 11.98
CA ALA A 4 14.03 23.94 12.21
C ALA A 4 13.78 22.46 11.88
N ILE A 5 12.78 21.89 12.53
CA ILE A 5 12.30 20.53 12.32
C ILE A 5 11.05 20.61 11.45
N LEU A 6 11.10 20.01 10.27
CA LEU A 6 9.93 19.87 9.40
C LEU A 6 9.03 18.75 9.93
N THR A 7 7.76 19.02 10.13
CA THR A 7 6.77 18.02 10.56
C THR A 7 5.73 17.81 9.48
N ILE A 8 5.41 16.55 9.17
CA ILE A 8 4.43 16.18 8.14
C ILE A 8 3.47 15.11 8.68
N ASP A 9 2.17 15.26 8.49
CA ASP A 9 1.20 14.17 8.64
C ASP A 9 0.17 14.19 7.52
N THR A 10 -0.02 13.03 6.91
CA THR A 10 -1.01 12.76 5.86
C THR A 10 -1.84 11.52 6.16
N ALA A 11 -1.81 11.06 7.42
CA ALA A 11 -2.51 9.87 7.87
C ALA A 11 -4.00 10.14 8.14
N THR A 12 -4.34 11.40 8.41
CA THR A 12 -5.70 11.84 8.69
C THR A 12 -6.27 12.71 7.56
N PRO A 13 -7.57 13.06 7.59
CA PRO A 13 -8.13 14.08 6.69
C PRO A 13 -7.44 15.46 6.75
N ALA A 14 -6.73 15.76 7.84
CA ALA A 14 -5.94 16.96 8.01
C ALA A 14 -4.52 16.74 7.45
N VAL A 15 -4.25 17.31 6.28
CA VAL A 15 -2.91 17.35 5.68
C VAL A 15 -2.11 18.42 6.41
N THR A 16 -1.21 17.99 7.28
CA THR A 16 -0.45 18.85 8.18
C THR A 16 0.98 18.98 7.70
N ALA A 17 1.45 20.21 7.51
CA ALA A 17 2.86 20.53 7.43
C ALA A 17 3.18 21.65 8.43
N GLY A 18 4.33 21.60 9.08
CA GLY A 18 4.71 22.63 10.04
C GLY A 18 6.20 22.63 10.34
N LEU A 19 6.63 23.69 10.99
CA LEU A 19 8.01 23.90 11.41
C LEU A 19 8.05 24.07 12.91
N VAL A 20 8.91 23.29 13.56
CA VAL A 20 9.16 23.39 15.00
C VAL A 20 10.61 23.80 15.20
N ALA A 21 10.88 24.71 16.12
CA ALA A 21 12.23 25.15 16.41
C ALA A 21 13.08 24.01 16.98
N ALA A 22 14.41 24.21 16.98
CA ALA A 22 15.37 23.26 17.53
C ALA A 22 15.15 22.91 19.01
N ASP A 23 14.43 23.76 19.76
CA ASP A 23 14.01 23.49 21.14
C ASP A 23 12.94 22.39 21.27
N ARG A 24 12.42 21.91 20.13
CA ARG A 24 11.41 20.86 19.98
C ARG A 24 10.06 21.20 20.62
N ARG A 25 9.81 22.47 20.92
CA ARG A 25 8.61 22.94 21.64
C ARG A 25 7.93 24.08 20.91
N THR A 26 8.70 25.01 20.37
CA THR A 26 8.16 26.21 19.74
C THR A 26 7.75 25.93 18.30
N VAL A 27 6.45 26.00 18.00
CA VAL A 27 5.95 25.94 16.63
C VAL A 27 6.22 27.29 15.95
N LEU A 28 7.00 27.27 14.88
CA LEU A 28 7.36 28.45 14.10
C LEU A 28 6.30 28.80 13.05
N ALA A 29 5.74 27.78 12.41
CA ALA A 29 4.66 27.91 11.44
C ALA A 29 3.91 26.58 11.29
N GLU A 30 2.63 26.65 10.94
CA GLU A 30 1.83 25.48 10.61
C GLU A 30 0.85 25.77 9.46
N ARG A 31 0.63 24.75 8.63
CA ARG A 31 -0.33 24.76 7.54
C ARG A 31 -1.10 23.44 7.55
N VAL A 32 -2.39 23.55 7.83
CA VAL A 32 -3.32 22.42 7.89
C VAL A 32 -4.38 22.61 6.80
N THR A 33 -4.47 21.62 5.91
CA THR A 33 -5.53 21.58 4.90
C THR A 33 -6.46 20.41 5.20
N LEU A 34 -7.72 20.71 5.51
CA LEU A 34 -8.76 19.70 5.73
C LEU A 34 -9.33 19.24 4.39
N ASP A 35 -8.61 18.33 3.74
CA ASP A 35 -9.08 17.64 2.54
C ASP A 35 -8.41 16.28 2.43
N ALA A 36 -9.18 15.23 2.72
CA ALA A 36 -8.67 13.87 2.72
C ALA A 36 -8.22 13.36 1.34
N ARG A 37 -8.57 14.04 0.24
CA ARG A 37 -8.19 13.64 -1.13
C ARG A 37 -7.01 14.45 -1.66
N ALA A 38 -6.70 15.60 -1.06
CA ALA A 38 -5.69 16.51 -1.59
C ALA A 38 -4.30 16.33 -0.96
N HIS A 39 -4.03 15.24 -0.26
CA HIS A 39 -2.74 14.98 0.41
C HIS A 39 -1.54 15.07 -0.54
N ALA A 40 -1.66 14.58 -1.79
CA ALA A 40 -0.60 14.71 -2.80
C ALA A 40 -0.41 16.14 -3.30
N GLU A 41 -1.51 16.86 -3.56
CA GLU A 41 -1.47 18.21 -4.14
C GLU A 41 -1.16 19.30 -3.11
N ARG A 42 -1.47 19.07 -1.84
CA ARG A 42 -1.39 20.08 -0.77
C ARG A 42 -0.17 19.96 0.12
N LEU A 43 0.46 18.79 0.21
CA LEU A 43 1.60 18.61 1.09
C LEU A 43 2.75 19.58 0.73
N THR A 44 3.24 19.55 -0.50
CA THR A 44 4.35 20.43 -0.91
C THR A 44 4.00 21.92 -0.79
N PRO A 45 2.82 22.41 -1.24
CA PRO A 45 2.42 23.79 -0.99
C PRO A 45 2.34 24.16 0.50
N ASN A 46 1.86 23.27 1.36
CA ASN A 46 1.80 23.52 2.80
C ASN A 46 3.21 23.63 3.40
N VAL A 47 4.16 22.80 2.97
CA VAL A 47 5.57 22.88 3.40
C VAL A 47 6.20 24.21 2.97
N LEU A 48 6.04 24.59 1.70
CA LEU A 48 6.59 25.84 1.17
C LEU A 48 5.98 27.07 1.85
N ALA A 49 4.67 27.05 2.10
CA ALA A 49 4.00 28.13 2.82
C ALA A 49 4.45 28.22 4.28
N ALA A 50 4.59 27.10 4.99
CA ALA A 50 5.10 27.10 6.37
C ALA A 50 6.53 27.64 6.46
N LEU A 51 7.40 27.29 5.50
CA LEU A 51 8.75 27.87 5.37
C LEU A 51 8.70 29.39 5.17
N ALA A 52 7.85 29.85 4.25
CA ALA A 52 7.69 31.28 3.99
C ALA A 52 7.16 32.04 5.22
N ASP A 53 6.16 31.51 5.93
CA ASP A 53 5.61 32.13 7.14
C ASP A 53 6.65 32.23 8.27
N ALA A 54 7.54 31.24 8.37
CA ALA A 54 8.62 31.24 9.35
C ALA A 54 9.84 32.09 8.90
N GLY A 55 9.84 32.61 7.67
CA GLY A 55 10.99 33.30 7.09
C GLY A 55 12.22 32.41 6.88
N LEU A 56 12.01 31.10 6.67
CA LEU A 56 13.05 30.09 6.51
C LEU A 56 13.07 29.50 5.11
N GLY A 57 14.22 28.96 4.70
CA GLY A 57 14.40 28.18 3.48
C GLY A 57 14.62 26.68 3.76
N MET A 58 14.66 25.87 2.70
CA MET A 58 14.92 24.42 2.81
C MET A 58 16.25 24.10 3.50
N ALA A 59 17.26 24.96 3.34
CA ALA A 59 18.58 24.79 3.96
C ALA A 59 18.59 25.02 5.49
N ASP A 60 17.54 25.64 6.05
CA ASP A 60 17.41 25.87 7.49
C ASP A 60 16.82 24.67 8.23
N LEU A 61 16.42 23.61 7.50
CA LEU A 61 15.87 22.39 8.07
C LEU A 61 16.99 21.49 8.61
N ALA A 62 16.81 20.99 9.84
CA ALA A 62 17.78 20.14 10.53
C ALA A 62 17.29 18.68 10.71
N ALA A 63 15.99 18.43 10.61
CA ALA A 63 15.40 17.10 10.67
C ALA A 63 13.98 17.11 10.07
N VAL A 64 13.46 15.92 9.76
CA VAL A 64 12.07 15.70 9.35
C VAL A 64 11.39 14.73 10.31
N VAL A 65 10.19 15.04 10.76
CA VAL A 65 9.30 14.14 11.51
C VAL A 65 8.06 13.87 10.69
N VAL A 66 7.70 12.61 10.51
CA VAL A 66 6.55 12.21 9.70
C VAL A 66 5.63 11.23 10.41
N GLY A 67 4.32 11.46 10.29
CA GLY A 67 3.31 10.50 10.72
C GLY A 67 3.29 9.27 9.81
N CYS A 68 3.61 8.09 10.37
CA CYS A 68 3.58 6.80 9.69
C CYS A 68 2.21 6.10 9.80
N GLY A 69 1.19 6.79 10.31
CA GLY A 69 -0.15 6.24 10.47
C GLY A 69 -0.49 5.84 11.90
N PRO A 70 -1.59 5.11 12.13
CA PRO A 70 -2.48 4.53 11.11
C PRO A 70 -3.23 5.55 10.25
N GLY A 71 -3.45 5.21 8.98
CA GLY A 71 -4.08 6.07 8.00
C GLY A 71 -4.31 5.39 6.65
N PRO A 72 -5.00 6.03 5.69
CA PRO A 72 -5.21 5.51 4.34
C PRO A 72 -3.89 5.30 3.58
N PHE A 73 -3.83 4.23 2.78
CA PHE A 73 -2.63 3.83 2.03
C PHE A 73 -1.99 4.95 1.21
N THR A 74 -2.79 5.66 0.39
CA THR A 74 -2.29 6.74 -0.48
C THR A 74 -1.75 7.90 0.34
N GLY A 75 -2.46 8.30 1.41
CA GLY A 75 -2.04 9.37 2.30
C GLY A 75 -0.69 9.06 2.95
N LEU A 76 -0.54 7.88 3.56
CA LEU A 76 0.69 7.49 4.25
C LEU A 76 1.91 7.48 3.31
N ARG A 77 1.77 6.89 2.12
CA ARG A 77 2.88 6.83 1.15
C ARG A 77 3.30 8.22 0.68
N VAL A 78 2.37 9.13 0.45
CA VAL A 78 2.70 10.51 0.06
C VAL A 78 3.53 11.19 1.15
N GLY A 79 3.06 11.17 2.40
CA GLY A 79 3.79 11.81 3.51
C GLY A 79 5.17 11.21 3.74
N MET A 80 5.25 9.88 3.82
CA MET A 80 6.50 9.16 4.09
C MET A 80 7.50 9.30 2.93
N ALA A 81 7.06 9.19 1.68
CA ALA A 81 7.94 9.37 0.52
C ALA A 81 8.46 10.80 0.42
N SER A 82 7.60 11.80 0.67
CA SER A 82 8.05 13.21 0.74
C SER A 82 9.05 13.42 1.86
N ALA A 83 8.80 12.88 3.06
CA ALA A 83 9.73 13.00 4.18
C ALA A 83 11.09 12.34 3.89
N ALA A 84 11.09 11.15 3.30
CA ALA A 84 12.31 10.47 2.85
C ALA A 84 13.05 11.29 1.79
N ALA A 85 12.33 11.88 0.83
CA ALA A 85 12.93 12.74 -0.20
C ALA A 85 13.57 13.99 0.40
N TYR A 86 12.93 14.65 1.38
CA TYR A 86 13.54 15.78 2.10
C TYR A 86 14.80 15.35 2.85
N GLY A 87 14.73 14.25 3.59
CA GLY A 87 15.88 13.71 4.32
C GLY A 87 17.07 13.40 3.40
N GLN A 88 16.82 12.73 2.28
CA GLN A 88 17.84 12.38 1.30
C GLN A 88 18.42 13.63 0.61
N ALA A 89 17.57 14.56 0.18
CA ALA A 89 18.01 15.75 -0.55
C ALA A 89 18.83 16.72 0.32
N LEU A 90 18.51 16.81 1.62
CA LEU A 90 19.15 17.75 2.55
C LEU A 90 20.23 17.08 3.42
N GLY A 91 20.35 15.75 3.38
CA GLY A 91 21.28 15.00 4.24
C GLY A 91 20.91 15.06 5.73
N ILE A 92 19.61 15.16 6.04
CA ILE A 92 19.10 15.30 7.41
C ILE A 92 18.33 14.06 7.89
N GLY A 93 18.29 13.85 9.20
CA GLY A 93 17.60 12.72 9.81
C GLY A 93 16.08 12.78 9.61
N VAL A 94 15.47 11.60 9.37
CA VAL A 94 14.02 11.43 9.26
C VAL A 94 13.52 10.51 10.38
N HIS A 95 12.50 10.97 11.09
CA HIS A 95 11.89 10.26 12.22
C HIS A 95 10.43 9.95 11.93
N GLY A 96 10.07 8.67 11.92
CA GLY A 96 8.69 8.22 11.81
C GLY A 96 8.02 8.11 13.17
N VAL A 97 6.78 8.61 13.30
CA VAL A 97 5.98 8.50 14.52
C VAL A 97 4.58 7.96 14.21
N CYS A 98 3.93 7.34 15.19
CA CYS A 98 2.51 7.02 15.07
C CYS A 98 1.69 8.31 15.11
N SER A 99 0.81 8.51 14.13
CA SER A 99 -0.07 9.68 14.03
C SER A 99 -1.03 9.77 15.22
N LEU A 100 -1.47 8.64 15.79
CA LEU A 100 -2.25 8.68 17.03
C LEU A 100 -1.40 9.11 18.22
N ASP A 101 -0.10 8.81 18.26
CA ASP A 101 0.78 9.26 19.35
C ASP A 101 0.93 10.79 19.31
N ALA A 102 0.95 11.38 18.12
CA ALA A 102 1.01 12.83 17.94
C ALA A 102 -0.24 13.57 18.45
N ILE A 103 -1.36 12.86 18.60
CA ILE A 103 -2.57 13.36 19.28
C ILE A 103 -2.47 13.04 20.78
N GLY A 104 -2.20 11.77 21.09
CA GLY A 104 -2.21 11.22 22.44
C GLY A 104 -1.22 11.87 23.38
N VAL A 105 -0.02 12.23 22.92
CA VAL A 105 1.04 12.86 23.75
C VAL A 105 0.62 14.19 24.40
N ARG A 106 -0.45 14.82 23.89
CA ARG A 106 -1.02 16.06 24.42
C ARG A 106 -2.16 15.85 25.43
N THR A 107 -2.52 14.60 25.69
CA THR A 107 -3.62 14.23 26.59
C THR A 107 -3.12 14.03 28.02
N THR A 108 -4.02 14.17 29.00
CA THR A 108 -3.76 13.90 30.42
C THR A 108 -4.81 12.94 30.95
N GLY A 109 -4.47 12.15 31.97
CA GLY A 109 -5.33 11.06 32.46
C GLY A 109 -5.55 9.95 31.43
N ALA A 110 -6.55 9.10 31.70
CA ALA A 110 -6.96 8.03 30.80
C ALA A 110 -7.77 8.59 29.63
N THR A 111 -7.24 8.52 28.41
CA THR A 111 -7.85 9.09 27.20
C THR A 111 -7.89 8.08 26.07
N LEU A 112 -9.03 7.98 25.39
CA LEU A 112 -9.15 7.26 24.12
C LEU A 112 -8.88 8.24 22.97
N VAL A 113 -7.95 7.92 22.07
CA VAL A 113 -7.72 8.70 20.85
C VAL A 113 -8.34 7.95 19.68
N VAL A 114 -9.13 8.63 18.85
CA VAL A 114 -9.76 8.06 17.66
C VAL A 114 -9.59 8.93 16.42
N THR A 115 -9.43 8.29 15.25
CA THR A 115 -9.49 8.95 13.94
C THR A 115 -10.26 8.11 12.93
N ASP A 116 -10.67 8.72 11.81
CA ASP A 116 -11.44 8.05 10.75
C ASP A 116 -10.65 6.92 10.09
N ALA A 117 -11.08 5.66 10.27
CA ALA A 117 -10.55 4.52 9.52
C ALA A 117 -11.34 4.20 8.24
N ARG A 118 -12.32 5.06 7.88
CA ARG A 118 -13.30 4.81 6.82
C ARG A 118 -14.17 3.60 7.14
N ARG A 119 -15.11 3.28 6.23
CA ARG A 119 -15.99 2.10 6.31
C ARG A 119 -16.70 1.89 7.65
N ARG A 120 -17.06 2.99 8.33
CA ARG A 120 -17.71 3.00 9.65
C ARG A 120 -16.84 2.39 10.77
N GLU A 121 -15.52 2.46 10.62
CA GLU A 121 -14.54 2.05 11.61
C GLU A 121 -13.72 3.26 12.09
N VAL A 122 -13.03 3.07 13.21
CA VAL A 122 -12.08 4.04 13.75
C VAL A 122 -10.70 3.41 13.92
N TYR A 123 -9.67 4.20 13.66
CA TYR A 123 -8.35 3.91 14.21
C TYR A 123 -8.34 4.42 15.64
N TRP A 124 -7.88 3.58 16.57
CA TRP A 124 -7.94 3.90 17.98
C TRP A 124 -6.69 3.49 18.73
N ALA A 125 -6.40 4.20 19.81
CA ALA A 125 -5.39 3.85 20.80
C ALA A 125 -5.78 4.44 22.16
N ARG A 126 -5.41 3.77 23.25
CA ARG A 126 -5.63 4.28 24.62
C ARG A 126 -4.35 4.85 25.18
N TYR A 127 -4.47 5.95 25.91
CA TYR A 127 -3.37 6.69 26.51
C TYR A 127 -3.61 6.91 27.99
N GLN A 128 -2.53 6.91 28.75
CA GLN A 128 -2.46 7.38 30.13
C GLN A 128 -1.40 8.48 30.21
N ASP A 129 -1.80 9.70 30.54
CA ASP A 129 -0.90 10.84 30.71
C ASP A 129 0.06 11.04 29.51
N GLY A 130 -0.50 10.95 28.30
CA GLY A 130 0.26 11.11 27.05
C GLY A 130 0.99 9.85 26.57
N VAL A 131 1.00 8.77 27.35
CA VAL A 131 1.70 7.53 27.02
C VAL A 131 0.71 6.49 26.50
N ARG A 132 0.97 5.93 25.32
CA ARG A 132 0.13 4.88 24.74
C ARG A 132 0.19 3.60 25.58
N VAL A 133 -0.95 3.13 26.08
CA VAL A 133 -1.10 1.91 26.89
C VAL A 133 -1.76 0.75 26.13
N ALA A 134 -2.51 1.04 25.06
CA ALA A 134 -3.08 0.01 24.17
C ALA A 134 -3.22 0.53 22.73
N GLY A 135 -3.19 -0.40 21.77
CA GLY A 135 -3.19 -0.08 20.33
C GLY A 135 -1.82 0.41 19.82
N PRO A 136 -1.76 1.02 18.62
CA PRO A 136 -2.91 1.40 17.80
C PRO A 136 -3.59 0.20 17.14
N ALA A 137 -4.90 0.28 16.94
CA ALA A 137 -5.73 -0.76 16.32
C ALA A 137 -6.84 -0.15 15.44
N VAL A 138 -7.55 -0.99 14.70
CA VAL A 138 -8.72 -0.60 13.90
C VAL A 138 -9.90 -1.49 14.27
N SER A 139 -11.07 -0.89 14.51
CA SER A 139 -12.29 -1.62 14.86
C SER A 139 -13.52 -0.78 14.53
N ALA A 140 -14.70 -1.40 14.42
CA ALA A 140 -15.96 -0.65 14.43
C ALA A 140 -16.10 0.06 15.79
N PRO A 141 -16.68 1.28 15.86
CA PRO A 141 -16.79 2.04 17.11
C PRO A 141 -17.45 1.26 18.25
N ALA A 142 -18.44 0.42 17.94
CA ALA A 142 -19.14 -0.40 18.93
C ALA A 142 -18.29 -1.55 19.51
N ASP A 143 -17.21 -1.94 18.82
CA ASP A 143 -16.30 -3.01 19.23
C ASP A 143 -15.05 -2.49 19.94
N VAL A 144 -14.89 -1.17 20.02
CA VAL A 144 -13.77 -0.54 20.73
C VAL A 144 -14.09 -0.51 22.23
N ASP A 145 -13.28 -1.20 23.02
CA ASP A 145 -13.29 -1.07 24.47
C ASP A 145 -12.56 0.23 24.89
N PRO A 146 -13.28 1.24 25.43
CA PRO A 146 -12.64 2.47 25.90
C PRO A 146 -11.82 2.26 27.17
N GLY A 147 -11.97 1.13 27.86
CA GLY A 147 -11.34 0.86 29.15
C GLY A 147 -11.75 1.87 30.21
N ASP A 148 -10.76 2.46 30.87
CA ASP A 148 -10.87 3.49 31.90
C ASP A 148 -10.86 4.92 31.35
N ALA A 149 -10.95 5.10 30.04
CA ALA A 149 -10.91 6.42 29.42
C ALA A 149 -12.02 7.34 29.96
N VAL A 150 -11.63 8.52 30.46
CA VAL A 150 -12.54 9.56 30.95
C VAL A 150 -12.85 10.63 29.91
N ALA A 151 -12.13 10.62 28.79
CA ALA A 151 -12.29 11.55 27.68
C ALA A 151 -11.84 10.92 26.35
N VAL A 152 -12.25 11.53 25.25
CA VAL A 152 -11.90 11.10 23.89
C VAL A 152 -11.28 12.26 23.10
N ALA A 153 -10.12 12.04 22.51
CA ALA A 153 -9.51 12.96 21.55
C ALA A 153 -9.70 12.45 20.12
N GLY A 154 -9.88 13.36 19.16
CA GLY A 154 -10.14 13.03 17.77
C GLY A 154 -11.15 13.97 17.12
N PRO A 155 -11.45 13.78 15.82
CA PRO A 155 -12.45 14.57 15.13
C PRO A 155 -13.82 14.48 15.82
N PRO A 156 -14.60 15.57 15.95
CA PRO A 156 -15.86 15.57 16.71
C PRO A 156 -16.86 14.49 16.28
N ALA A 157 -16.94 14.20 14.98
CA ALA A 157 -17.83 13.19 14.42
C ALA A 157 -17.48 11.75 14.87
N HIS A 158 -16.22 11.49 15.20
CA HIS A 158 -15.73 10.18 15.64
C HIS A 158 -15.64 10.11 17.16
N ALA A 159 -15.20 11.19 17.82
CA ALA A 159 -15.16 11.27 19.29
C ALA A 159 -16.57 11.13 19.91
N GLY A 160 -17.59 11.71 19.27
CA GLY A 160 -18.98 11.64 19.73
C GLY A 160 -19.59 10.22 19.73
N LEU A 161 -18.95 9.23 19.09
CA LEU A 161 -19.45 7.84 19.02
C LEU A 161 -19.30 7.08 20.35
N PHE A 162 -18.54 7.63 21.30
CA PHE A 162 -18.13 6.94 22.52
C PHE A 162 -18.87 7.41 23.79
N GLY A 163 -19.70 8.46 23.69
CA GLY A 163 -20.46 8.97 24.84
C GLY A 163 -19.60 9.58 25.97
N LEU A 164 -18.33 9.85 25.71
CA LEU A 164 -17.38 10.46 26.64
C LEU A 164 -17.13 11.94 26.27
N PRO A 165 -16.69 12.79 27.23
CA PRO A 165 -16.27 14.16 26.94
C PRO A 165 -15.22 14.22 25.83
N ALA A 166 -15.47 15.01 24.78
CA ALA A 166 -14.52 15.22 23.70
C ALA A 166 -13.49 16.29 24.07
N LEU A 167 -12.20 15.99 23.89
CA LEU A 167 -11.10 16.95 24.05
C LEU A 167 -10.94 17.80 22.78
N ASP A 168 -10.49 19.04 22.93
CA ASP A 168 -10.13 19.93 21.81
C ASP A 168 -8.75 19.59 21.22
N ILE A 169 -8.58 18.31 20.85
CA ILE A 169 -7.37 17.76 20.22
C ILE A 169 -7.86 16.82 19.13
N THR A 170 -7.89 17.30 17.89
CA THR A 170 -8.63 16.65 16.80
C THR A 170 -7.75 15.88 15.84
N TYR A 171 -6.58 16.43 15.48
CA TYR A 171 -5.66 15.88 14.49
C TYR A 171 -4.21 15.99 14.97
N PRO A 172 -3.26 15.28 14.35
CA PRO A 172 -1.84 15.47 14.60
C PRO A 172 -1.43 16.92 14.38
N THR A 173 -0.66 17.48 15.32
CA THR A 173 -0.12 18.85 15.24
C THR A 173 1.40 18.81 15.08
N PRO A 174 2.05 19.86 14.55
CA PRO A 174 3.51 19.93 14.49
C PRO A 174 4.18 19.66 15.84
N ALA A 175 3.72 20.31 16.90
CA ALA A 175 4.21 20.09 18.26
C ALA A 175 3.99 18.65 18.74
N GLY A 176 2.80 18.08 18.45
CA GLY A 176 2.48 16.70 18.80
C GLY A 176 3.36 15.68 18.09
N LEU A 177 3.63 15.87 16.80
CA LEU A 177 4.51 15.01 16.01
C LEU A 177 5.93 14.99 16.60
N VAL A 178 6.49 16.17 16.91
CA VAL A 178 7.82 16.29 17.53
C VAL A 178 7.85 15.66 18.93
N ALA A 179 6.81 15.87 19.73
CA ALA A 179 6.70 15.29 21.07
C ALA A 179 6.55 13.75 21.06
N ALA A 180 6.03 13.17 19.98
CA ALA A 180 5.90 11.73 19.81
C ALA A 180 7.22 11.01 19.44
N VAL A 181 8.28 11.74 19.09
CA VAL A 181 9.59 11.15 18.79
C VAL A 181 10.24 10.66 20.08
N ARG A 182 10.36 9.34 20.23
CA ARG A 182 10.93 8.69 21.43
C ARG A 182 12.45 8.76 21.49
N ASP A 183 13.11 8.63 20.36
CA ASP A 183 14.57 8.67 20.26
C ASP A 183 14.98 9.48 19.03
N TRP A 184 15.67 10.59 19.29
CA TRP A 184 16.18 11.49 18.26
C TRP A 184 17.55 11.09 17.70
N ASN A 185 18.22 10.13 18.34
CA ASN A 185 19.46 9.56 17.84
C ASN A 185 19.20 8.38 16.89
N ALA A 186 18.01 7.78 16.96
CA ALA A 186 17.55 6.77 16.02
C ALA A 186 17.07 7.45 14.73
N VAL A 187 17.95 7.49 13.71
CA VAL A 187 17.56 7.84 12.35
C VAL A 187 17.06 6.58 11.66
N ALA A 188 15.84 6.60 11.12
CA ALA A 188 15.27 5.43 10.49
C ALA A 188 15.97 5.15 9.14
N GLU A 189 16.55 3.96 8.98
CA GLU A 189 17.04 3.49 7.66
C GLU A 189 15.89 3.33 6.65
N SER A 190 14.69 3.04 7.15
CA SER A 190 13.45 3.01 6.38
C SER A 190 12.24 3.33 7.26
N LEU A 191 11.29 4.08 6.73
CA LEU A 191 10.04 4.41 7.42
C LEU A 191 9.06 3.23 7.30
N VAL A 192 8.58 2.71 8.44
CA VAL A 192 7.61 1.60 8.47
C VAL A 192 6.20 2.15 8.59
N PRO A 193 5.30 1.90 7.61
CA PRO A 193 3.93 2.35 7.66
C PRO A 193 3.08 1.49 8.61
N LEU A 194 2.22 2.13 9.41
CA LEU A 194 1.26 1.47 10.28
C LEU A 194 -0.03 1.13 9.52
N TYR A 195 0.06 0.17 8.59
CA TYR A 195 -1.10 -0.40 7.91
C TYR A 195 -1.84 -1.37 8.84
N LEU A 196 -2.71 -0.82 9.70
CA LEU A 196 -3.53 -1.62 10.61
C LEU A 196 -4.72 -2.29 9.92
N ARG A 197 -4.95 -1.92 8.66
CA ARG A 197 -5.87 -2.57 7.74
C ARG A 197 -5.10 -3.00 6.50
N ARG A 198 -5.47 -4.15 5.91
CA ARG A 198 -5.10 -4.43 4.51
C ARG A 198 -5.64 -3.27 3.65
N PRO A 199 -4.85 -2.70 2.72
CA PRO A 199 -5.29 -1.57 1.92
C PRO A 199 -6.64 -1.84 1.27
N ASP A 200 -7.57 -0.93 1.51
CA ASP A 200 -8.94 -1.00 1.02
C ASP A 200 -9.11 -0.61 -0.45
N ALA A 201 -8.00 -0.31 -1.11
CA ALA A 201 -7.95 0.10 -2.51
C ALA A 201 -8.33 -1.07 -3.43
N LYS A 202 -9.64 -1.26 -3.62
CA LYS A 202 -10.18 -1.68 -4.92
C LYS A 202 -10.19 -0.44 -5.81
N PRO A 203 -9.58 -0.44 -7.00
CA PRO A 203 -9.68 0.69 -7.92
C PRO A 203 -11.15 0.88 -8.30
N SER A 204 -11.77 1.96 -7.81
CA SER A 204 -13.10 2.37 -8.23
C SER A 204 -12.99 3.15 -9.53
N ALA A 205 -13.72 2.71 -10.55
CA ALA A 205 -13.85 3.39 -11.82
C ALA A 205 -14.47 4.79 -11.68
N SER A 206 -13.86 5.74 -12.37
CA SER A 206 -14.40 7.01 -12.92
C SER A 206 -14.79 8.17 -11.99
N ALA A 207 -14.08 9.29 -12.15
CA ALA A 207 -14.63 10.56 -12.62
C ALA A 207 -13.51 11.39 -13.29
N LYS A 208 -13.77 11.94 -14.48
CA LYS A 208 -12.81 12.63 -15.36
C LYS A 208 -12.54 14.09 -14.94
N SER A 209 -11.27 14.52 -15.02
CA SER A 209 -10.79 15.80 -15.60
C SER A 209 -9.27 15.69 -15.89
N PRO A 210 -8.71 16.42 -16.86
CA PRO A 210 -7.55 15.95 -17.63
C PRO A 210 -6.17 16.40 -17.11
N ALA A 211 -5.17 15.57 -17.45
CA ALA A 211 -3.70 15.76 -17.46
C ALA A 211 -2.87 15.44 -16.19
N SER A 212 -2.70 14.15 -15.92
CA SER A 212 -1.41 13.47 -16.14
C SER A 212 -1.71 12.03 -16.54
N ALA A 213 -1.39 11.63 -17.77
CA ALA A 213 -1.68 10.28 -18.24
C ALA A 213 -0.74 9.30 -17.53
N GLU A 214 -1.28 8.37 -16.74
CA GLU A 214 -0.54 7.20 -16.29
C GLU A 214 0.00 6.51 -17.55
N PRO A 215 1.31 6.20 -17.62
CA PRO A 215 1.88 5.57 -18.81
C PRO A 215 1.08 4.29 -19.16
N PRO A 216 0.84 4.03 -20.45
CA PRO A 216 0.04 2.88 -20.86
C PRO A 216 0.71 1.58 -20.42
N VAL A 217 -0.11 0.55 -20.17
CA VAL A 217 0.42 -0.79 -19.91
C VAL A 217 1.06 -1.33 -21.19
N THR A 218 2.36 -1.58 -21.18
CA THR A 218 3.10 -2.25 -22.24
C THR A 218 3.28 -3.73 -21.90
N LEU A 219 3.33 -4.59 -22.91
CA LEU A 219 3.77 -5.97 -22.76
C LEU A 219 5.14 -6.12 -23.43
N ASP A 220 6.05 -6.81 -22.76
CA ASP A 220 7.37 -7.18 -23.28
C ASP A 220 7.80 -8.54 -22.69
N SER A 221 8.91 -9.09 -23.17
CA SER A 221 9.44 -10.35 -22.62
C SER A 221 9.96 -10.15 -21.20
N LEU A 222 9.68 -11.11 -20.32
CA LEU A 222 10.37 -11.18 -19.04
C LEU A 222 11.85 -11.49 -19.24
N THR A 223 12.69 -10.89 -18.41
CA THR A 223 14.13 -11.13 -18.38
C THR A 223 14.53 -11.74 -17.04
N GLU A 224 15.71 -12.37 -16.96
CA GLU A 224 16.21 -12.90 -15.68
C GLU A 224 16.29 -11.82 -14.58
N ALA A 225 16.51 -10.55 -14.95
CA ALA A 225 16.55 -9.42 -14.02
C ALA A 225 15.19 -9.15 -13.35
N ASP A 226 14.09 -9.60 -13.95
CA ASP A 226 12.73 -9.46 -13.40
C ASP A 226 12.39 -10.53 -12.36
N ALA A 227 13.16 -11.62 -12.28
CA ALA A 227 12.86 -12.77 -11.43
C ALA A 227 12.64 -12.42 -9.93
N PRO A 228 13.42 -11.52 -9.29
CA PRO A 228 13.13 -11.10 -7.92
C PRO A 228 11.76 -10.43 -7.78
N ARG A 229 11.39 -9.56 -8.73
CA ARG A 229 10.10 -8.87 -8.70
C ARG A 229 8.94 -9.82 -9.01
N CYS A 230 9.13 -10.81 -9.89
CA CYS A 230 8.16 -11.87 -10.10
C CYS A 230 7.91 -12.67 -8.81
N ALA A 231 8.97 -13.03 -8.08
CA ALA A 231 8.85 -13.74 -6.81
C ALA A 231 8.13 -12.89 -5.74
N ASP A 232 8.40 -11.58 -5.67
CA ASP A 232 7.69 -10.67 -4.77
C ASP A 232 6.19 -10.63 -5.08
N LEU A 233 5.81 -10.57 -6.36
CA LEU A 233 4.42 -10.58 -6.78
C LEU A 233 3.78 -11.95 -6.53
N GLU A 234 4.48 -13.04 -6.81
CA GLU A 234 4.01 -14.40 -6.58
C GLU A 234 3.75 -14.65 -5.08
N ALA A 235 4.65 -14.20 -4.20
CA ALA A 235 4.45 -14.29 -2.75
C ALA A 235 3.23 -13.47 -2.27
N GLN A 236 2.98 -12.31 -2.90
CA GLN A 236 1.80 -11.49 -2.60
C GLN A 236 0.49 -12.12 -3.08
N LEU A 237 0.51 -12.73 -4.27
CA LEU A 237 -0.67 -13.28 -4.93
C LEU A 237 -1.02 -14.68 -4.45
N PHE A 238 -0.01 -15.50 -4.18
CA PHE A 238 -0.11 -16.95 -3.96
C PHE A 238 0.64 -17.41 -2.72
N GLY A 239 0.90 -16.53 -1.74
CA GLY A 239 1.70 -16.86 -0.55
C GLY A 239 1.20 -18.05 0.29
N SER A 240 -0.07 -18.43 0.17
CA SER A 240 -0.62 -19.65 0.81
C SER A 240 -0.43 -20.93 0.00
N ASP A 241 0.05 -20.82 -1.23
CA ASP A 241 -0.06 -21.82 -2.30
C ASP A 241 1.31 -22.22 -2.87
N ASP A 242 2.37 -22.14 -2.04
CA ASP A 242 3.77 -22.43 -2.42
C ASP A 242 4.30 -21.50 -3.54
N PRO A 243 4.44 -20.20 -3.26
CA PRO A 243 4.82 -19.23 -4.28
C PRO A 243 6.21 -19.56 -4.86
N TRP A 244 6.33 -19.39 -6.17
CA TRP A 244 7.60 -19.55 -6.88
C TRP A 244 8.67 -18.59 -6.35
N PRO A 245 9.83 -19.11 -5.94
CA PRO A 245 10.97 -18.27 -5.59
C PRO A 245 11.65 -17.73 -6.85
N ALA A 246 12.50 -16.71 -6.70
CA ALA A 246 13.14 -16.03 -7.83
C ALA A 246 13.94 -17.00 -8.71
N GLU A 247 14.60 -18.00 -8.13
CA GLU A 247 15.37 -19.00 -8.87
C GLU A 247 14.50 -19.87 -9.79
N ALA A 248 13.22 -20.09 -9.43
CA ALA A 248 12.29 -20.81 -10.27
C ALA A 248 11.92 -19.98 -11.51
N PHE A 249 11.69 -18.67 -11.34
CA PHE A 249 11.48 -17.75 -12.46
C PHE A 249 12.72 -17.65 -13.35
N SER A 250 13.92 -17.47 -12.80
CA SER A 250 15.15 -17.39 -13.60
C SER A 250 15.36 -18.64 -14.47
N ARG A 251 15.14 -19.85 -13.91
CA ARG A 251 15.24 -21.09 -14.68
C ARG A 251 14.21 -21.17 -15.80
N ALA A 252 12.98 -20.74 -15.53
CA ALA A 252 11.89 -20.84 -16.49
C ALA A 252 12.01 -19.83 -17.64
N ILE A 253 12.43 -18.59 -17.34
CA ILE A 253 12.62 -17.53 -18.34
C ILE A 253 13.72 -17.91 -19.35
N GLY A 254 14.77 -18.62 -18.90
CA GLY A 254 15.87 -19.07 -19.78
C GLY A 254 15.59 -20.32 -20.61
N ALA A 255 14.45 -20.98 -20.43
CA ALA A 255 14.15 -22.25 -21.10
C ALA A 255 13.61 -22.03 -22.53
N ARG A 256 14.11 -22.82 -23.50
CA ARG A 256 13.80 -22.64 -24.94
C ARG A 256 12.36 -22.93 -25.34
N ASP A 257 11.68 -23.75 -24.56
CA ASP A 257 10.31 -24.20 -24.74
C ASP A 257 9.34 -23.43 -23.83
N HIS A 258 9.79 -22.34 -23.22
CA HIS A 258 9.00 -21.49 -22.36
C HIS A 258 8.80 -20.12 -23.00
N HIS A 259 7.66 -19.50 -22.71
CA HIS A 259 7.37 -18.12 -23.09
C HIS A 259 6.84 -17.38 -21.87
N TYR A 260 7.53 -16.31 -21.52
CA TYR A 260 7.24 -15.49 -20.34
C TYR A 260 7.14 -14.03 -20.73
N VAL A 261 6.03 -13.42 -20.35
CA VAL A 261 5.65 -12.06 -20.71
C VAL A 261 5.47 -11.21 -19.45
N ALA A 262 5.95 -9.98 -19.52
CA ALA A 262 5.83 -8.95 -18.51
C ALA A 262 4.77 -7.93 -18.92
N ALA A 263 3.97 -7.46 -17.96
CA ALA A 263 3.15 -6.27 -18.10
C ALA A 263 3.79 -5.12 -17.30
N ARG A 264 4.04 -3.99 -17.96
CA ARG A 264 4.71 -2.84 -17.34
C ARG A 264 3.92 -1.56 -17.44
N ILE A 265 4.03 -0.73 -16.40
CA ILE A 265 3.54 0.66 -16.39
C ILE A 265 4.74 1.55 -16.04
N GLY A 266 5.13 2.43 -16.97
CA GLY A 266 6.31 3.29 -16.77
C GLY A 266 7.59 2.50 -16.47
N GLY A 267 7.75 1.31 -17.07
CA GLY A 267 8.89 0.41 -16.83
C GLY A 267 8.78 -0.48 -15.59
N THR A 268 7.81 -0.24 -14.71
CA THR A 268 7.61 -1.07 -13.51
C THR A 268 6.83 -2.32 -13.85
N LEU A 269 7.32 -3.50 -13.44
CA LEU A 269 6.61 -4.77 -13.59
C LEU A 269 5.39 -4.84 -12.66
N VAL A 270 4.20 -4.89 -13.27
CA VAL A 270 2.89 -4.92 -12.58
C VAL A 270 2.10 -6.19 -12.84
N GLY A 271 2.61 -7.09 -13.69
CA GLY A 271 2.03 -8.41 -13.93
C GLY A 271 2.94 -9.25 -14.83
N TYR A 272 2.69 -10.55 -14.86
CA TYR A 272 3.46 -11.51 -15.62
C TYR A 272 2.59 -12.71 -16.02
N GLY A 273 3.01 -13.42 -17.05
CA GLY A 273 2.45 -14.71 -17.44
C GLY A 273 3.56 -15.63 -17.93
N GLY A 274 3.40 -16.92 -17.70
CA GLY A 274 4.34 -17.95 -18.15
C GLY A 274 3.61 -19.16 -18.70
N ILE A 275 4.05 -19.64 -19.86
CA ILE A 275 3.54 -20.86 -20.50
C ILE A 275 4.73 -21.70 -20.97
N ALA A 276 4.61 -23.02 -20.89
CA ALA A 276 5.58 -23.95 -21.47
C ALA A 276 4.94 -24.84 -22.51
N ARG A 277 5.71 -25.12 -23.57
CA ARG A 277 5.39 -26.12 -24.58
C ARG A 277 5.83 -27.49 -24.09
N LEU A 278 4.90 -28.43 -24.10
CA LEU A 278 5.11 -29.83 -23.75
C LEU A 278 5.38 -30.68 -25.00
N GLY A 279 6.25 -31.68 -24.86
CA GLY A 279 6.57 -32.62 -25.93
C GLY A 279 7.60 -32.09 -26.94
N ARG A 280 8.11 -33.00 -27.77
CA ARG A 280 9.16 -32.71 -28.77
C ARG A 280 8.65 -32.62 -30.21
N ASN A 281 7.49 -33.22 -30.49
CA ASN A 281 6.90 -33.32 -31.82
C ASN A 281 5.45 -32.82 -31.78
N PRO A 282 4.96 -32.17 -32.85
CA PRO A 282 3.57 -31.74 -32.94
C PRO A 282 2.58 -32.92 -33.06
N PRO A 283 1.29 -32.72 -32.70
CA PRO A 283 0.73 -31.48 -32.16
C PRO A 283 1.26 -31.21 -30.74
N PHE A 284 1.61 -29.95 -30.48
CA PHE A 284 2.15 -29.56 -29.19
C PHE A 284 1.02 -29.31 -28.20
N GLU A 285 1.23 -29.72 -26.95
CA GLU A 285 0.43 -29.28 -25.81
C GLU A 285 1.19 -28.17 -25.09
N PHE A 286 0.46 -27.34 -24.36
CA PHE A 286 1.02 -26.24 -23.60
C PHE A 286 0.42 -26.19 -22.20
N GLU A 287 1.19 -25.73 -21.24
CA GLU A 287 0.76 -25.57 -19.85
C GLU A 287 1.04 -24.15 -19.38
N VAL A 288 0.00 -23.43 -18.99
CA VAL A 288 0.15 -22.13 -18.33
C VAL A 288 0.60 -22.39 -16.90
N HIS A 289 1.84 -22.05 -16.58
CA HIS A 289 2.43 -22.29 -15.27
C HIS A 289 1.94 -21.29 -14.23
N THR A 290 1.95 -20.01 -14.60
CA THR A 290 1.58 -18.92 -13.70
C THR A 290 1.09 -17.71 -14.49
N ILE A 291 0.13 -17.00 -13.92
CA ILE A 291 -0.32 -15.70 -14.42
C ILE A 291 -0.72 -14.85 -13.22
N GLY A 292 -0.05 -13.72 -13.09
CA GLY A 292 -0.20 -12.84 -11.94
C GLY A 292 -0.33 -11.39 -12.40
N VAL A 293 -1.27 -10.67 -11.80
CA VAL A 293 -1.34 -9.21 -11.94
C VAL A 293 -1.39 -8.63 -10.55
N GLU A 294 -0.51 -7.67 -10.28
CA GLU A 294 -0.46 -6.96 -9.00
C GLU A 294 -1.86 -6.44 -8.65
N PRO A 295 -2.34 -6.62 -7.41
CA PRO A 295 -3.73 -6.32 -7.04
C PRO A 295 -4.18 -4.90 -7.40
N ALA A 296 -3.26 -3.92 -7.32
CA ALA A 296 -3.52 -2.52 -7.68
C ALA A 296 -3.85 -2.32 -9.18
N HIS A 297 -3.46 -3.26 -10.04
CA HIS A 297 -3.60 -3.19 -11.49
C HIS A 297 -4.58 -4.24 -12.05
N GLN A 298 -5.24 -5.02 -11.18
CA GLN A 298 -6.30 -5.97 -11.56
C GLN A 298 -7.57 -5.26 -12.04
N GLY A 299 -8.43 -5.98 -12.77
CA GLY A 299 -9.67 -5.42 -13.33
C GLY A 299 -9.47 -4.45 -14.51
N ARG A 300 -8.23 -4.15 -14.89
CA ARG A 300 -7.86 -3.26 -16.01
C ARG A 300 -7.65 -4.01 -17.34
N GLY A 301 -8.02 -5.28 -17.40
CA GLY A 301 -7.81 -6.14 -18.58
C GLY A 301 -6.38 -6.65 -18.78
N ILE A 302 -5.44 -6.37 -17.87
CA ILE A 302 -4.03 -6.79 -17.99
C ILE A 302 -3.91 -8.32 -18.01
N GLY A 303 -4.61 -9.01 -17.11
CA GLY A 303 -4.61 -10.48 -17.08
C GLY A 303 -5.14 -11.10 -18.37
N ARG A 304 -6.15 -10.48 -19.00
CA ARG A 304 -6.63 -10.88 -20.33
C ARG A 304 -5.53 -10.69 -21.38
N ARG A 305 -4.86 -9.54 -21.40
CA ARG A 305 -3.79 -9.27 -22.37
C ARG A 305 -2.61 -10.21 -22.22
N LEU A 306 -2.19 -10.50 -20.99
CA LEU A 306 -1.16 -11.50 -20.69
C LEU A 306 -1.59 -12.89 -21.18
N LEU A 307 -2.81 -13.32 -20.85
CA LEU A 307 -3.33 -14.61 -21.31
C LEU A 307 -3.44 -14.68 -22.83
N THR A 308 -3.88 -13.61 -23.50
CA THR A 308 -3.91 -13.53 -24.97
C THR A 308 -2.52 -13.74 -25.55
N ASP A 309 -1.50 -13.06 -25.03
CA ASP A 309 -0.11 -13.22 -25.48
C ASP A 309 0.40 -14.67 -25.28
N LEU A 310 0.09 -15.31 -24.14
CA LEU A 310 0.42 -16.72 -23.92
C LEU A 310 -0.30 -17.66 -24.91
N LEU A 311 -1.57 -17.38 -25.24
CA LEU A 311 -2.34 -18.17 -26.19
C LEU A 311 -1.89 -17.96 -27.64
N GLU A 312 -1.40 -16.77 -27.99
CA GLU A 312 -0.77 -16.49 -29.28
C GLU A 312 0.54 -17.28 -29.44
N TYR A 313 1.33 -17.41 -28.37
CA TYR A 313 2.51 -18.30 -28.38
C TYR A 313 2.14 -19.77 -28.55
N ALA A 314 1.02 -20.20 -27.95
CA ALA A 314 0.50 -21.56 -28.01
C ALA A 314 -0.41 -21.84 -29.22
N ASP A 315 -0.42 -20.95 -30.22
CA ASP A 315 -1.34 -21.06 -31.35
C ASP A 315 -1.25 -22.44 -32.05
N GLY A 316 -2.41 -22.99 -32.40
CA GLY A 316 -2.55 -24.34 -32.94
C GLY A 316 -2.33 -25.50 -31.95
N GLY A 317 -2.08 -25.22 -30.67
CA GLY A 317 -1.90 -26.23 -29.61
C GLY A 317 -3.05 -26.32 -28.62
N VAL A 318 -3.12 -27.46 -27.92
CA VAL A 318 -4.02 -27.63 -26.77
C VAL A 318 -3.36 -27.00 -25.55
N VAL A 319 -4.08 -26.16 -24.80
CA VAL A 319 -3.55 -25.46 -23.62
C VAL A 319 -4.24 -25.95 -22.36
N HIS A 320 -3.44 -26.28 -21.34
CA HIS A 320 -3.88 -26.71 -20.02
C HIS A 320 -3.49 -25.68 -18.94
N LEU A 321 -4.27 -25.65 -17.87
CA LEU A 321 -3.94 -24.92 -16.65
C LEU A 321 -4.64 -25.53 -15.43
N GLU A 322 -4.09 -25.25 -14.26
CA GLU A 322 -4.72 -25.48 -12.96
C GLU A 322 -5.12 -24.15 -12.32
N VAL A 323 -6.32 -24.12 -11.76
CA VAL A 323 -6.83 -22.95 -11.04
C VAL A 323 -7.58 -23.37 -9.78
N ARG A 324 -7.38 -22.65 -8.67
CA ARG A 324 -8.15 -22.86 -7.45
C ARG A 324 -9.65 -22.78 -7.70
N THR A 325 -10.39 -23.70 -7.09
CA THR A 325 -11.86 -23.76 -7.24
C THR A 325 -12.58 -22.53 -6.69
N ASP A 326 -11.95 -21.81 -5.76
CA ASP A 326 -12.48 -20.56 -5.18
C ASP A 326 -12.04 -19.28 -5.93
N ASN A 327 -11.24 -19.39 -6.99
CA ASN A 327 -10.79 -18.24 -7.79
C ASN A 327 -11.78 -17.92 -8.93
N ALA A 328 -12.99 -17.48 -8.55
CA ALA A 328 -14.06 -17.15 -9.48
C ALA A 328 -13.66 -16.15 -10.59
N PRO A 329 -12.86 -15.08 -10.34
CA PRO A 329 -12.44 -14.16 -11.39
C PRO A 329 -11.55 -14.80 -12.45
N ALA A 330 -10.58 -15.63 -12.06
CA ALA A 330 -9.71 -16.32 -13.00
C ALA A 330 -10.49 -17.37 -13.81
N ILE A 331 -11.35 -18.15 -13.15
CA ILE A 331 -12.23 -19.13 -13.82
C ILE A 331 -13.11 -18.44 -14.87
N ALA A 332 -13.71 -17.29 -14.54
CA ALA A 332 -14.52 -16.53 -15.48
C ALA A 332 -13.69 -16.03 -16.68
N LEU A 333 -12.47 -15.53 -16.44
CA LEU A 333 -11.55 -15.12 -17.51
C LEU A 333 -11.20 -16.29 -18.43
N TYR A 334 -10.83 -17.45 -17.88
CA TYR A 334 -10.45 -18.63 -18.65
C TYR A 334 -11.63 -19.15 -19.49
N ARG A 335 -12.83 -19.22 -18.92
CA ARG A 335 -14.03 -19.62 -19.65
C ARG A 335 -14.35 -18.67 -20.81
N ASP A 336 -14.19 -17.37 -20.62
CA ASP A 336 -14.46 -16.36 -21.64
C ASP A 336 -13.54 -16.49 -22.87
N VAL A 337 -12.33 -17.03 -22.70
CA VAL A 337 -11.39 -17.28 -23.81
C VAL A 337 -11.40 -18.74 -24.30
N GLY A 338 -12.38 -19.54 -23.86
CA GLY A 338 -12.64 -20.88 -24.40
C GLY A 338 -12.06 -22.04 -23.61
N PHE A 339 -11.57 -21.84 -22.38
CA PHE A 339 -11.23 -22.96 -21.51
C PHE A 339 -12.48 -23.63 -20.92
N VAL A 340 -12.47 -24.95 -20.87
CA VAL A 340 -13.47 -25.78 -20.21
C VAL A 340 -12.85 -26.54 -19.04
N GLU A 341 -13.63 -26.79 -17.99
CA GLU A 341 -13.23 -27.64 -16.88
C GLU A 341 -13.25 -29.10 -17.31
N VAL A 342 -12.12 -29.80 -17.18
CA VAL A 342 -11.97 -31.22 -17.57
C VAL A 342 -11.70 -32.14 -16.37
N GLY A 343 -11.45 -31.58 -15.20
CA GLY A 343 -11.20 -32.36 -13.99
C GLY A 343 -11.06 -31.53 -12.72
N LEU A 344 -11.04 -32.25 -11.59
CA LEU A 344 -10.86 -31.70 -10.24
C LEU A 344 -9.71 -32.43 -9.54
N ARG A 345 -8.69 -31.69 -9.14
CA ARG A 345 -7.56 -32.17 -8.33
C ARG A 345 -7.81 -31.81 -6.87
N LYS A 346 -8.16 -32.81 -6.07
CA LYS A 346 -8.40 -32.60 -4.63
C LYS A 346 -7.11 -32.34 -3.87
N ARG A 347 -7.12 -31.37 -2.96
CA ARG A 347 -5.98 -31.00 -2.10
C ARG A 347 -4.70 -30.78 -2.90
N TYR A 348 -4.83 -30.10 -4.03
CA TYR A 348 -3.73 -29.86 -4.96
C TYR A 348 -2.73 -28.84 -4.40
N TYR A 349 -3.22 -27.77 -3.80
CA TYR A 349 -2.38 -26.74 -3.19
C TYR A 349 -1.97 -27.13 -1.76
N ARG A 350 -0.81 -26.65 -1.28
CA ARG A 350 -0.27 -27.01 0.05
C ARG A 350 -1.21 -26.68 1.22
N ASN A 351 -2.03 -25.65 1.08
CA ASN A 351 -3.05 -25.30 2.07
C ASN A 351 -4.27 -26.23 2.08
N GLY A 352 -4.29 -27.26 1.22
CA GLY A 352 -5.37 -28.22 1.09
C GLY A 352 -6.49 -27.81 0.13
N ALA A 353 -6.38 -26.67 -0.55
CA ALA A 353 -7.36 -26.24 -1.53
C ALA A 353 -7.36 -27.14 -2.79
N ASP A 354 -8.54 -27.29 -3.39
CA ASP A 354 -8.74 -28.04 -4.63
C ASP A 354 -8.41 -27.15 -5.86
N ALA A 355 -8.04 -27.79 -6.97
CA ALA A 355 -7.85 -27.12 -8.25
C ALA A 355 -8.74 -27.71 -9.33
N TYR A 356 -9.36 -26.88 -10.15
CA TYR A 356 -9.88 -27.30 -11.44
C TYR A 356 -8.72 -27.43 -12.42
N THR A 357 -8.70 -28.55 -13.15
CA THR A 357 -7.90 -28.66 -14.38
C THR A 357 -8.77 -28.16 -15.53
N MET A 358 -8.29 -27.14 -16.22
CA MET A 358 -8.98 -26.56 -17.37
C MET A 358 -8.19 -26.78 -18.65
N ARG A 359 -8.91 -26.96 -19.76
CA ARG A 359 -8.35 -27.20 -21.10
C ARG A 359 -8.99 -26.27 -22.12
N ARG A 360 -8.18 -25.74 -23.04
CA ARG A 360 -8.62 -25.07 -24.26
C ARG A 360 -8.12 -25.86 -25.45
N GLU A 361 -9.02 -26.23 -26.36
CA GLU A 361 -8.65 -26.90 -27.61
C GLU A 361 -7.90 -25.95 -28.54
N ALA A 362 -7.12 -26.50 -29.46
CA ALA A 362 -6.51 -25.72 -30.52
C ALA A 362 -7.58 -24.95 -31.31
N SER A 363 -7.33 -23.66 -31.56
CA SER A 363 -8.18 -22.86 -32.45
C SER A 363 -8.20 -23.53 -33.82
N SER A 364 -9.40 -23.76 -34.36
CA SER A 364 -9.62 -24.38 -35.68
C SER A 364 -9.21 -23.48 -36.84
#